data_AF-A0A961NWU9-F1
#
_entry.id   AF-A0A961NWU9-F1
#
_cell.length_a   1.000
_cell.length_b   1.000
_cell.length_c   1.000
_cell.angle_alpha   90.00
_cell.angle_beta   90.00
_cell.angle_gamma   90.00
#
_symmetry.space_group_name_H-M   'P 1'
#
loop_
_entity.id
_entity.type
_entity.pdbx_description
1 polymer ?
#
loop_
_entity_poly.entity_id
_entity_poly.type
_entity_poly.pdbx_seq_one_letter_code
_entity_poly.pdbx_strand_id
1 'polypeptide(L)'
;YTVPTHGLYPFQWNWDSALSALGLCYVDEDRAWTEIETLFDHQWEDGMVPHIIFHKVDPGYFPGPEVYDTKRPVPTSGLTQPPVTGFAVRRLHDRAKDKEMAQARAGAAAQDRPLA
;
A
#
# COMPACT_ATOMS: atom_id res chain seq x y z
N TYR A 1 7.23 -4.04 1.18
CA TYR A 1 6.22 -4.17 0.13
C TYR A 1 6.49 -5.40 -0.72
N THR A 2 5.46 -5.90 -1.41
CA THR A 2 5.51 -7.00 -2.38
C THR A 2 5.34 -6.45 -3.79
N VAL A 3 6.06 -7.01 -4.76
CA VAL A 3 5.90 -6.67 -6.18
C VAL A 3 4.89 -7.64 -6.83
N PRO A 4 3.98 -7.18 -7.70
CA PRO A 4 2.97 -8.06 -8.30
C PRO A 4 3.56 -9.19 -9.14
N THR A 5 4.64 -8.92 -9.87
CA THR A 5 5.31 -9.89 -10.72
C THR A 5 6.77 -9.50 -10.89
N HIS A 6 7.67 -10.48 -10.73
CA HIS A 6 9.10 -10.27 -10.94
C HIS A 6 9.39 -9.73 -12.36
N GLY A 7 10.21 -8.70 -12.46
CA GLY A 7 10.59 -8.05 -13.72
C GLY A 7 9.54 -7.07 -14.24
N LEU A 8 8.30 -7.53 -14.47
CA LEU A 8 7.28 -6.73 -15.17
C LEU A 8 6.72 -5.57 -14.33
N TYR A 9 6.51 -5.79 -13.02
CA TYR A 9 5.93 -4.79 -12.11
C TYR A 9 6.85 -4.59 -10.91
N PRO A 10 7.94 -3.80 -11.04
CA PRO A 10 9.02 -3.75 -10.05
C PRO A 10 8.72 -2.87 -8.82
N PHE A 11 7.46 -2.46 -8.63
CA PHE A 11 7.03 -1.49 -7.64
C PHE A 11 5.90 -2.03 -6.75
N GLN A 12 5.54 -1.26 -5.72
CA GLN A 12 4.35 -1.55 -4.92
C GLN A 12 3.12 -0.99 -5.62
N TRP A 13 2.07 -1.81 -5.69
CA TRP A 13 0.80 -1.45 -6.30
C TRP A 13 -0.34 -1.56 -5.30
N ASN A 14 -1.27 -0.61 -5.33
CA ASN A 14 -2.30 -0.46 -4.30
C ASN A 14 -3.14 -1.73 -4.10
N TRP A 15 -3.92 -2.12 -5.11
CA TRP A 15 -4.82 -3.26 -4.97
C TRP A 15 -4.05 -4.60 -4.88
N ASP A 16 -2.87 -4.72 -5.50
CA ASP A 16 -2.01 -5.91 -5.43
C ASP A 16 -1.46 -6.09 -4.01
N SER A 17 -1.07 -5.00 -3.33
CA SER A 17 -0.65 -5.03 -1.93
C SER A 17 -1.81 -5.46 -1.03
N ALA A 18 -3.03 -4.97 -1.26
CA ALA A 18 -4.20 -5.40 -0.49
C ALA A 18 -4.48 -6.91 -0.64
N LEU A 19 -4.42 -7.44 -1.86
CA LEU A 19 -4.60 -8.87 -2.13
C LEU A 19 -3.40 -9.71 -1.61
N SER A 20 -2.19 -9.20 -1.72
CA SER A 20 -0.97 -9.83 -1.18
C SER A 20 -1.04 -9.94 0.33
N ALA A 21 -1.51 -8.90 1.03
CA ALA A 21 -1.67 -8.91 2.48
C ALA A 21 -2.64 -10.02 2.93
N LEU A 22 -3.74 -10.23 2.19
CA LEU A 22 -4.67 -11.34 2.44
C LEU A 22 -4.00 -12.71 2.33
N GLY A 23 -3.06 -12.90 1.39
CA GLY A 23 -2.27 -14.13 1.32
C GLY A 23 -1.24 -14.23 2.45
N LEU A 24 -0.50 -13.15 2.70
CA LEU A 24 0.55 -13.07 3.72
C LEU A 24 0.03 -13.40 5.11
N CYS A 25 -1.21 -13.03 5.46
CA CYS A 25 -1.75 -13.27 6.80
C CYS A 25 -1.93 -14.75 7.18
N TYR A 26 -1.76 -15.68 6.22
CA TYR A 26 -1.72 -17.12 6.50
C TYR A 26 -0.31 -17.62 6.85
N VAL A 27 0.71 -16.83 6.53
CA VAL A 27 2.13 -17.17 6.70
C VAL A 27 2.74 -16.35 7.82
N ASP A 28 2.54 -15.03 7.79
CA ASP A 28 3.09 -14.06 8.71
C ASP A 28 2.12 -12.86 8.85
N GLU A 29 1.52 -12.74 10.03
CA GLU A 29 0.54 -11.72 10.36
C GLU A 29 1.16 -10.31 10.40
N ASP A 30 2.36 -10.18 10.98
CA ASP A 30 3.06 -8.91 11.07
C ASP A 30 3.41 -8.40 9.67
N ARG A 31 3.94 -9.29 8.82
CA ARG A 31 4.28 -8.95 7.43
C ARG A 31 3.07 -8.55 6.60
N ALA A 32 1.90 -9.15 6.84
CA ALA A 32 0.66 -8.78 6.16
C ALA A 32 0.25 -7.34 6.49
N TRP A 33 0.34 -6.95 7.77
CA TRP A 33 0.08 -5.58 8.19
C TRP A 33 1.11 -4.59 7.65
N THR A 34 2.41 -4.94 7.65
CA THR A 34 3.45 -4.11 7.03
C THR A 34 3.20 -3.83 5.55
N GLU A 35 2.54 -4.75 4.82
CA GLU A 35 2.15 -4.52 3.43
C GLU A 35 1.14 -3.37 3.30
N ILE A 36 0.20 -3.27 4.24
CA ILE A 36 -0.79 -2.18 4.28
C ILE A 36 -0.14 -0.88 4.75
N GLU A 37 0.67 -0.93 5.81
CA GLU A 37 1.34 0.25 6.37
C GLU A 37 2.25 0.92 5.33
N THR A 38 3.07 0.15 4.62
CA THR A 38 3.96 0.69 3.58
C THR A 38 3.20 1.32 2.41
N LEU A 39 1.97 0.86 2.13
CA LEU A 39 1.08 1.50 1.15
C LEU A 39 0.54 2.84 1.67
N PHE A 40 0.06 2.87 2.93
CA PHE A 40 -0.55 4.06 3.53
C PHE A 40 0.46 5.13 3.96
N ASP A 41 1.73 4.78 4.14
CA ASP A 41 2.82 5.75 4.32
C ASP A 41 2.97 6.71 3.13
N HIS A 42 2.40 6.34 1.98
CA HIS A 42 2.42 7.13 0.76
C HIS A 42 1.04 7.71 0.39
N GLN A 43 0.07 7.66 1.31
CA GLN A 43 -1.19 8.38 1.18
C GLN A 43 -0.92 9.88 1.00
N TRP A 44 -1.71 10.52 0.15
CA TRP A 44 -1.66 11.95 -0.08
C TRP A 44 -2.38 12.70 1.04
N GLU A 45 -2.09 14.00 1.17
CA GLU A 45 -2.69 14.85 2.21
C GLU A 45 -4.22 14.98 2.03
N ASP A 46 -4.71 14.86 0.79
CA ASP A 46 -6.14 14.84 0.46
C ASP A 46 -6.81 13.46 0.65
N GLY A 47 -6.07 12.48 1.17
CA GLY A 47 -6.54 11.13 1.43
C GLY A 47 -6.37 10.15 0.27
N MET A 48 -5.92 10.58 -0.93
CA MET A 48 -5.70 9.67 -2.05
C MET A 48 -4.59 8.66 -1.76
N VAL A 49 -4.88 7.36 -1.89
CA VAL A 49 -3.86 6.31 -1.92
C VAL A 49 -3.47 6.05 -3.38
N PRO A 50 -2.21 6.31 -3.79
CA PRO A 50 -1.81 6.20 -5.19
C PRO A 50 -1.80 4.76 -5.66
N HIS A 51 -1.98 4.52 -6.96
CA HIS A 51 -1.98 3.17 -7.51
C HIS A 51 -0.58 2.54 -7.59
N ILE A 52 0.48 3.34 -7.76
CA ILE A 52 1.88 2.89 -7.74
C ILE A 52 2.71 3.75 -6.79
N ILE A 53 3.59 3.11 -6.01
CA ILE A 53 4.66 3.75 -5.23
C ILE A 53 6.01 3.35 -5.81
N PHE A 54 6.77 4.32 -6.32
CA PHE A 54 8.06 4.13 -6.96
C PHE A 54 9.21 4.14 -5.93
N HIS A 55 9.29 3.07 -5.11
CA HIS A 55 10.28 2.91 -4.02
C HIS A 55 11.75 2.99 -4.46
N LYS A 56 12.02 2.75 -5.74
CA LYS A 56 13.36 2.78 -6.35
C LYS A 56 13.25 3.31 -7.77
N VAL A 57 14.39 3.67 -8.35
CA VAL A 57 14.46 3.97 -9.80
C VAL A 57 14.51 2.65 -10.57
N ASP A 58 13.68 2.51 -11.61
CA ASP A 58 13.73 1.39 -12.55
C ASP A 58 13.52 1.90 -13.99
N PRO A 59 14.58 2.01 -14.81
CA PRO A 59 14.47 2.49 -16.20
C PRO A 59 13.68 1.57 -17.13
N GLY A 60 13.42 0.33 -16.72
CA GLY A 60 12.72 -0.67 -17.53
C GLY A 60 11.19 -0.59 -17.45
N TYR A 61 10.65 0.22 -16.54
CA TYR A 61 9.21 0.36 -16.33
C TYR A 61 8.68 1.68 -16.90
N PHE A 62 7.58 1.61 -17.64
CA PHE A 62 6.91 2.77 -18.22
C PHE A 62 5.38 2.63 -18.10
N PRO A 63 4.63 3.70 -17.78
CA PRO A 63 5.10 5.07 -17.47
C PRO A 63 5.82 5.18 -16.12
N GLY A 64 7.00 5.81 -16.11
CA GLY A 64 7.83 6.04 -14.93
C GLY A 64 7.41 7.28 -14.10
N PRO A 65 8.05 7.50 -12.94
CA PRO A 65 7.75 8.63 -12.07
C PRO A 65 7.88 10.00 -12.75
N GLU A 66 8.81 10.14 -13.70
CA GLU A 66 9.04 11.36 -14.50
C GLU A 66 7.88 11.72 -15.44
N VAL A 67 7.05 10.74 -15.81
CA VAL A 67 5.85 10.97 -16.64
C VAL A 67 4.70 11.48 -15.79
N TYR A 68 4.54 10.93 -14.57
CA TYR A 68 3.51 11.36 -13.63
C TYR A 68 3.84 12.70 -12.96
N ASP A 69 5.13 12.94 -12.71
CA ASP A 69 5.70 14.18 -12.18
C ASP A 69 4.98 14.76 -10.95
N THR A 70 4.57 13.89 -10.01
CA THR A 70 3.75 14.27 -8.84
C THR A 70 4.48 15.11 -7.79
N LYS A 71 5.79 15.35 -7.97
CA LYS A 71 6.65 16.13 -7.06
C LYS A 71 6.69 15.65 -5.60
N ARG A 72 6.26 14.42 -5.33
CA ARG A 72 6.31 13.83 -3.99
C ARG A 72 7.74 13.42 -3.58
N PRO A 73 8.09 13.45 -2.28
CA PRO A 73 9.40 13.03 -1.80
C PRO A 73 9.76 11.60 -2.21
N VAL A 74 8.81 10.66 -2.04
CA VAL A 74 8.82 9.36 -2.71
C VAL A 74 7.85 9.46 -3.88
N PRO A 75 8.32 9.32 -5.12
CA PRO A 75 7.43 9.46 -6.27
C PRO A 75 6.32 8.42 -6.23
N THR A 76 5.11 8.87 -6.53
CA THR A 76 3.96 8.00 -6.73
C THR A 76 3.33 8.35 -8.07
N SER A 77 2.51 7.46 -8.59
CA SER A 77 1.57 7.85 -9.64
C SER A 77 0.62 8.95 -9.14
N GLY A 78 -0.01 9.68 -10.08
CA GLY A 78 -1.07 10.65 -9.79
C GLY A 78 -2.50 10.10 -9.92
N LEU A 79 -2.66 8.77 -9.95
CA LEU A 79 -3.95 8.08 -10.09
C LEU A 79 -4.16 7.11 -8.93
N THR A 80 -5.42 6.79 -8.63
CA THR A 80 -5.81 5.76 -7.65
C THR A 80 -6.21 4.44 -8.34
N GLN A 81 -6.57 3.44 -7.55
CA GLN A 81 -7.04 2.12 -7.98
C GLN A 81 -8.28 1.71 -7.16
N PRO A 82 -9.00 0.64 -7.54
CA PRO A 82 -10.17 0.16 -6.80
C PRO A 82 -9.89 0.05 -5.28
N PRO A 83 -10.73 0.63 -4.41
CA PRO A 83 -10.43 0.79 -2.99
C PRO A 83 -10.70 -0.52 -2.19
N VAL A 84 -10.02 -1.60 -2.56
CA VAL A 84 -10.17 -2.92 -1.92
C VAL A 84 -9.43 -3.04 -0.58
N THR A 85 -8.60 -2.05 -0.23
CA THR A 85 -7.78 -2.12 0.98
C THR A 85 -8.60 -2.08 2.27
N GLY A 86 -9.72 -1.36 2.31
CA GLY A 86 -10.62 -1.38 3.48
C GLY A 86 -11.19 -2.79 3.74
N PHE A 87 -11.55 -3.52 2.67
CA PHE A 87 -11.95 -4.91 2.77
C PHE A 87 -10.80 -5.80 3.28
N ALA A 88 -9.59 -5.61 2.74
CA ALA A 88 -8.42 -6.37 3.15
C ALA A 88 -8.09 -6.15 4.64
N VAL A 89 -8.01 -4.90 5.09
CA VAL A 89 -7.77 -4.51 6.49
C VAL A 89 -8.80 -5.14 7.42
N ARG A 90 -10.09 -5.08 7.07
CA ARG A 90 -11.14 -5.74 7.87
C ARG A 90 -10.90 -7.24 7.98
N ARG A 91 -10.52 -7.91 6.89
CA ARG A 91 -10.23 -9.34 6.90
C ARG A 91 -9.00 -9.70 7.73
N LEU A 92 -7.93 -8.90 7.64
CA LEU A 92 -6.73 -9.04 8.47
C LEU A 92 -7.11 -8.91 9.96
N HIS A 93 -7.83 -7.86 10.31
CA HIS A 93 -8.31 -7.62 11.66
C HIS A 93 -9.15 -8.80 12.19
N ASP A 94 -10.12 -9.27 11.42
CA ASP A 94 -11.00 -10.36 11.82
C ASP A 94 -10.23 -11.68 12.03
N ARG A 95 -9.16 -11.92 11.24
CA ARG A 95 -8.32 -13.11 11.32
C ARG A 95 -7.23 -13.04 12.40
N ALA A 96 -6.78 -11.84 12.74
CA ALA A 96 -5.64 -11.59 13.60
C ALA A 96 -5.68 -12.40 14.90
N LYS A 97 -4.55 -13.02 15.26
CA LYS A 97 -4.38 -13.70 16.55
C LYS A 97 -4.17 -12.67 17.66
N ASP A 98 -3.40 -11.62 17.35
CA ASP A 98 -3.19 -10.49 18.24
C ASP A 98 -4.17 -9.36 17.86
N LYS A 99 -5.27 -9.31 18.59
CA LYS A 99 -6.35 -8.33 18.35
C LYS A 99 -5.96 -6.91 18.72
N GLU A 100 -5.08 -6.73 19.70
CA GLU A 100 -4.64 -5.39 20.10
C GLU A 100 -3.74 -4.78 19.03
N MET A 101 -2.77 -5.56 18.53
CA MET A 101 -1.92 -5.16 17.40
C MET A 101 -2.77 -4.86 16.15
N ALA A 102 -3.70 -5.75 15.82
CA ALA A 102 -4.56 -5.58 14.66
C ALA A 102 -5.47 -4.34 14.76
N GLN A 103 -6.04 -4.08 15.93
CA GLN A 103 -6.88 -2.89 16.15
C GLN A 103 -6.06 -1.60 16.05
N ALA A 104 -4.85 -1.59 16.62
CA ALA A 104 -3.94 -0.44 16.54
C ALA A 104 -3.55 -0.14 15.08
N ARG A 105 -3.14 -1.16 14.32
CA ARG A 105 -2.72 -1.01 12.92
C ARG A 105 -3.88 -0.69 11.98
N ALA A 106 -5.05 -1.28 12.18
CA ALA A 106 -6.27 -0.91 11.46
C ALA A 106 -6.67 0.54 11.73
N GLY A 107 -6.55 1.00 12.98
CA GLY A 107 -6.79 2.39 13.35
C GLY A 107 -5.83 3.35 12.65
N ALA A 108 -4.53 3.04 12.61
CA ALA A 108 -3.54 3.84 11.92
C ALA A 108 -3.79 3.95 10.41
N ALA A 109 -4.23 2.85 9.76
CA ALA A 109 -4.59 2.86 8.34
C ALA A 109 -5.90 3.62 8.03
N ALA A 110 -6.75 3.86 9.03
CA ALA A 110 -8.04 4.53 8.88
C ALA A 110 -8.01 6.03 9.26
N GLN A 111 -6.88 6.54 9.79
CA GLN A 111 -6.77 7.93 10.19
C GLN A 111 -6.59 8.84 8.98
N ASP A 112 -7.45 9.86 8.87
CA ASP A 112 -7.20 11.01 8.01
C ASP A 112 -5.92 11.70 8.51
N ARG A 113 -4.87 11.65 7.69
CA ARG A 113 -3.64 12.38 8.00
C ARG A 113 -3.95 13.87 7.79
N PRO A 114 -3.71 14.74 8.79
CA PRO A 114 -4.06 16.15 8.67
C PRO A 114 -3.33 16.78 7.47
N LEU A 115 -4.04 17.63 6.72
CA LEU A 115 -3.47 18.52 5.72
C LEU A 115 -2.38 19.36 6.41
N ALA A 116 -1.13 19.27 5.94
CA ALA A 116 0.00 20.01 6.48
C ALA A 116 -0.06 21.50 6.11
#